data_AF-A0A7Y4TQT6-F1
#
_entry.id   AF-A0A7Y4TQT6-F1
#
_cell.length_a   1.000
_cell.length_b   1.000
_cell.length_c   1.000
_cell.angle_alpha   90.00
_cell.angle_beta   90.00
_cell.angle_gamma   90.00
#
_symmetry.space_group_name_H-M   'P 1'
#
loop_
_entity.id
_entity.type
_entity.pdbx_description
1 polymer ?
#
loop_
_entity_poly.entity_id
_entity_poly.type
_entity_poly.pdbx_seq_one_letter_code
_entity_poly.pdbx_strand_id
1 'polypeptide(L)'
;MIKKQQLLKAISYRLYSSVITFLISYLFTGNLVVSLSIGLVDSVVKIFSYYAFDEIWAALTGFKVQPAVVFLTGLSGSGKTTIARDVIEKLKKKGQAPILLDGDEIRNAIKLTGFDEESRKRHNLNVGYMASLLEGQGKIVIVSLISPYDDIRQQIRGMCKKFIEVYVNTDIKVCMERDPKGMYKKALAGEIKDFTGVSAPYYPPQDPEIILDTATMNIKECTTKIINTLKK
;
A
#
# COMPACT_ATOMS: atom_id res chain seq x y z
N MET A 1 10.76 13.36 -12.80
CA MET A 1 10.47 13.17 -14.25
C MET A 1 9.00 12.85 -14.54
N ILE A 2 8.38 11.88 -13.85
CA ILE A 2 6.98 11.45 -14.06
C ILE A 2 5.94 12.57 -13.87
N LYS A 3 6.10 13.43 -12.85
CA LYS A 3 5.20 14.59 -12.63
C LYS A 3 5.16 15.58 -13.80
N LYS A 4 6.30 15.80 -14.48
CA LYS A 4 6.40 16.73 -15.62
C LYS A 4 5.65 16.20 -16.84
N GLN A 5 5.73 14.89 -17.10
CA GLN A 5 5.02 14.24 -18.21
C GLN A 5 3.50 14.18 -17.96
N GLN A 6 3.06 13.89 -16.73
CA GLN A 6 1.64 13.92 -16.38
C GLN A 6 1.05 15.32 -16.45
N LEU A 7 1.78 16.32 -15.97
CA LEU A 7 1.39 17.73 -16.08
C LEU A 7 1.30 18.17 -17.55
N LEU A 8 2.30 17.81 -18.37
CA LEU A 8 2.31 18.12 -19.79
C LEU A 8 1.12 17.48 -20.52
N LYS A 9 0.79 16.22 -20.20
CA LYS A 9 -0.36 15.50 -20.75
C LYS A 9 -1.69 16.12 -20.32
N ALA A 10 -1.81 16.56 -19.07
CA ALA A 10 -3.00 17.24 -18.58
C ALA A 10 -3.19 18.62 -19.24
N ILE A 11 -2.11 19.39 -19.39
CA ILE A 11 -2.13 20.69 -20.06
C ILE A 11 -2.46 20.54 -21.54
N SER A 12 -1.82 19.60 -22.25
CA SER A 12 -2.07 19.40 -23.68
C SER A 12 -3.50 18.93 -23.97
N TYR A 13 -4.04 18.02 -23.14
CA TYR A 13 -5.43 17.57 -23.27
C TYR A 13 -6.43 18.70 -23.00
N ARG A 14 -6.17 19.56 -22.01
CA ARG A 14 -7.01 20.72 -21.72
C ARG A 14 -7.00 21.74 -22.87
N LEU A 15 -5.83 22.09 -23.38
CA LEU A 15 -5.69 22.96 -24.56
C LEU A 15 -6.46 22.40 -25.76
N TYR A 16 -6.31 21.11 -26.04
CA TYR A 16 -7.05 20.44 -27.11
C TYR A 16 -8.57 20.51 -26.91
N SER A 17 -9.06 20.27 -25.69
CA SER A 17 -10.49 20.38 -25.36
C SER A 17 -11.02 21.81 -25.53
N SER A 18 -10.27 22.83 -25.10
CA SER A 18 -10.66 24.23 -25.26
C SER A 18 -10.70 24.67 -26.72
N VAL A 19 -9.76 24.17 -27.55
CA VAL A 19 -9.76 24.41 -29.00
C VAL A 19 -10.98 23.79 -29.65
N ILE A 20 -11.39 22.58 -29.24
CA ILE A 20 -12.63 21.96 -29.74
C ILE A 20 -13.86 22.81 -29.38
N THR A 21 -13.99 23.24 -28.11
CA THR A 21 -15.11 24.09 -27.68
C THR A 21 -15.14 25.41 -28.47
N PHE A 22 -13.97 26.02 -28.69
CA PHE A 22 -13.83 27.22 -29.51
C PHE A 22 -14.29 27.01 -30.96
N LEU A 23 -13.79 25.95 -31.63
CA LEU A 23 -14.11 25.69 -33.03
C LEU A 23 -15.60 25.40 -33.23
N ILE A 24 -16.21 24.60 -32.34
CA ILE A 24 -17.65 24.34 -32.37
C ILE A 24 -18.41 25.65 -32.16
N SER A 25 -18.07 26.43 -31.14
CA SER A 25 -18.72 27.73 -30.90
C SER A 25 -18.62 28.66 -32.11
N TYR A 26 -17.46 28.70 -32.77
CA TYR A 26 -17.23 29.56 -33.93
C TYR A 26 -18.08 29.13 -35.12
N LEU A 27 -18.20 27.82 -35.34
CA LEU A 27 -19.02 27.26 -36.41
C LEU A 27 -20.51 27.63 -36.27
N PHE A 28 -21.01 27.77 -35.03
CA PHE A 28 -22.40 28.17 -34.76
C PHE A 28 -22.62 29.68 -34.68
N THR A 29 -21.66 30.44 -34.14
CA THR A 29 -21.84 31.87 -33.86
C THR A 29 -21.27 32.79 -34.93
N GLY A 30 -20.31 32.31 -35.73
CA GLY A 30 -19.58 33.10 -36.72
C GLY A 30 -18.73 34.23 -36.11
N ASN A 31 -18.65 34.33 -34.78
CA ASN A 31 -18.05 35.46 -34.09
C ASN A 31 -16.85 35.01 -33.26
N LEU A 32 -15.66 35.43 -33.70
CA LEU A 32 -14.39 35.06 -33.08
C LEU A 32 -14.28 35.47 -31.61
N VAL A 33 -14.78 36.66 -31.25
CA VAL A 33 -14.69 37.21 -29.88
C VAL A 33 -15.59 36.42 -28.92
N VAL A 34 -16.80 36.07 -29.38
CA VAL A 34 -17.74 35.25 -28.61
C VAL A 34 -17.17 33.85 -28.40
N SER A 35 -16.66 33.20 -29.44
CA SER A 35 -16.12 31.84 -29.34
C SER A 35 -14.87 31.76 -28.46
N LEU A 36 -13.99 32.76 -28.54
CA LEU A 36 -12.80 32.83 -27.67
C LEU A 36 -13.21 32.95 -26.20
N SER A 37 -14.21 33.79 -25.92
CA SER A 37 -14.75 33.98 -24.58
C SER A 37 -15.37 32.69 -24.03
N ILE A 38 -16.14 31.97 -24.84
CA ILE A 38 -16.75 30.69 -24.46
C ILE A 38 -15.67 29.64 -24.16
N GLY A 39 -14.64 29.51 -25.00
CA GLY A 39 -13.54 28.56 -24.78
C GLY A 39 -12.75 28.83 -23.48
N LEU A 40 -12.52 30.10 -23.15
CA LEU A 40 -11.86 30.48 -21.89
C LEU A 40 -12.72 30.18 -20.67
N VAL A 41 -14.01 30.56 -20.70
CA VAL A 41 -14.94 30.30 -19.60
C VAL A 41 -15.11 28.80 -19.38
N ASP A 42 -15.29 28.01 -20.45
CA ASP A 42 -15.38 26.54 -20.40
C ASP A 42 -14.15 25.91 -19.74
N SER A 43 -12.95 26.43 -20.05
CA SER A 43 -11.70 25.95 -19.46
C SER A 43 -11.67 26.15 -17.93
N VAL A 44 -12.10 27.33 -17.48
CA VAL A 44 -12.16 27.65 -16.05
C VAL A 44 -13.22 26.79 -15.36
N VAL A 45 -14.42 26.70 -15.94
CA VAL A 45 -15.52 25.89 -15.40
C VAL A 45 -15.12 24.43 -15.29
N LYS A 46 -14.48 23.83 -16.30
CA LYS A 46 -14.00 22.44 -16.25
C LYS A 46 -13.01 22.19 -15.12
N ILE A 47 -12.13 23.15 -14.81
CA ILE A 47 -11.19 23.03 -13.69
C ILE A 47 -11.96 22.98 -12.37
N PHE A 48 -12.86 23.94 -12.15
CA PHE A 48 -13.66 23.99 -10.92
C PHE A 48 -14.59 22.77 -10.81
N SER A 49 -15.27 22.40 -11.88
CA SER A 49 -16.13 21.21 -11.92
C SER A 49 -15.38 19.92 -11.67
N TYR A 50 -14.12 19.80 -12.11
CA TYR A 50 -13.30 18.62 -11.80
C TYR A 50 -13.03 18.50 -10.30
N TYR A 51 -12.61 19.59 -9.64
CA TYR A 51 -12.37 19.57 -8.19
C TYR A 51 -13.66 19.39 -7.39
N ALA A 52 -14.74 20.08 -7.78
CA ALA A 52 -16.05 19.92 -7.17
C ALA A 52 -16.57 18.49 -7.36
N PHE A 53 -16.41 17.90 -8.55
CA PHE A 53 -16.79 16.51 -8.81
C PHE A 53 -15.94 15.55 -7.98
N ASP A 54 -14.63 15.77 -7.84
CA ASP A 54 -13.78 14.90 -7.01
C ASP A 54 -14.20 14.95 -5.53
N GLU A 55 -14.56 16.12 -5.00
CA GLU A 55 -15.10 16.25 -3.64
C GLU A 55 -16.50 15.63 -3.50
N ILE A 56 -17.41 15.91 -4.42
CA ILE A 56 -18.77 15.34 -4.43
C ILE A 56 -18.69 13.82 -4.59
N TRP A 57 -17.84 13.33 -5.48
CA TRP A 57 -17.63 11.90 -5.71
C TRP A 57 -17.04 11.24 -4.47
N ALA A 58 -16.07 11.87 -3.82
CA ALA A 58 -15.52 11.37 -2.55
C ALA A 58 -16.59 11.34 -1.44
N ALA A 59 -17.45 12.35 -1.36
CA ALA A 59 -18.56 12.41 -0.41
C ALA A 59 -19.63 11.33 -0.70
N LEU A 60 -19.98 11.12 -1.97
CA LEU A 60 -20.98 10.13 -2.41
C LEU A 60 -20.47 8.69 -2.29
N THR A 61 -19.18 8.45 -2.54
CA THR A 61 -18.58 7.09 -2.50
C THR A 61 -18.09 6.69 -1.11
N GLY A 62 -17.93 7.65 -0.19
CA GLY A 62 -17.91 7.41 1.26
C GLY A 62 -16.73 6.59 1.81
N PHE A 63 -15.67 6.37 1.03
CA PHE A 63 -14.49 5.64 1.50
C PHE A 63 -13.21 6.37 1.11
N LYS A 64 -12.83 7.38 1.90
CA LYS A 64 -11.54 8.06 1.82
C LYS A 64 -10.71 7.65 3.03
N VAL A 65 -9.65 6.88 2.79
CA VAL A 65 -8.70 6.46 3.81
C VAL A 65 -7.47 7.36 3.70
N GLN A 66 -6.96 7.85 4.82
CA GLN A 66 -5.74 8.65 4.83
C GLN A 66 -4.53 7.78 4.44
N PRO A 67 -3.49 8.37 3.82
CA PRO A 67 -2.22 7.69 3.59
C PRO A 67 -1.70 7.07 4.89
N ALA A 68 -1.29 5.82 4.83
CA ALA A 68 -0.85 5.05 6.00
C ALA A 68 0.01 3.86 5.57
N VAL A 69 0.88 3.40 6.46
CA VAL A 69 1.59 2.14 6.34
C VAL A 69 0.93 1.11 7.25
N VAL A 70 0.33 0.07 6.66
CA VAL A 70 -0.15 -1.12 7.38
C VAL A 70 0.94 -2.17 7.31
N PHE A 71 1.59 -2.43 8.45
CA PHE A 71 2.77 -3.27 8.53
C PHE A 71 2.44 -4.62 9.18
N LEU A 72 2.30 -5.67 8.37
CA LEU A 72 2.05 -7.02 8.84
C LEU A 72 3.37 -7.69 9.22
N THR A 73 3.48 -8.11 10.49
CA THR A 73 4.61 -8.85 11.06
C THR A 73 4.13 -10.17 11.69
N GLY A 74 4.97 -11.20 11.70
CA GLY A 74 4.59 -12.55 12.16
C GLY A 74 5.48 -13.64 11.58
N LEU A 75 5.37 -14.85 12.11
CA LEU A 75 6.16 -16.02 11.68
C LEU A 75 5.94 -16.40 10.20
N SER A 76 6.90 -17.08 9.58
CA SER A 76 6.69 -17.67 8.25
C SER A 76 5.47 -18.60 8.28
N GLY A 77 4.63 -18.60 7.24
CA GLY A 77 3.39 -19.40 7.23
C GLY A 77 2.23 -18.85 8.06
N SER A 78 2.39 -17.73 8.76
CA SER A 78 1.34 -17.15 9.62
C SER A 78 0.13 -16.55 8.87
N GLY A 79 0.18 -16.43 7.54
CA GLY A 79 -0.92 -15.91 6.72
C GLY A 79 -0.81 -14.46 6.26
N LYS A 80 0.29 -13.75 6.57
CA LYS A 80 0.51 -12.32 6.23
C LYS A 80 0.23 -11.98 4.77
N THR A 81 0.91 -12.63 3.82
CA THR A 81 0.77 -12.32 2.38
C THR A 81 -0.68 -12.54 1.89
N THR A 82 -1.37 -13.56 2.40
CA THR A 82 -2.77 -13.84 2.07
C THR A 82 -3.69 -12.70 2.56
N ILE A 83 -3.53 -12.29 3.82
CA ILE A 83 -4.30 -11.17 4.39
C ILE A 83 -3.98 -9.87 3.64
N ALA A 84 -2.70 -9.58 3.40
CA ALA A 84 -2.26 -8.39 2.69
C ALA A 84 -2.89 -8.29 1.30
N ARG A 85 -2.94 -9.39 0.54
CA ARG A 85 -3.58 -9.43 -0.79
C ARG A 85 -5.09 -9.21 -0.73
N ASP A 86 -5.79 -9.80 0.25
CA ASP A 86 -7.24 -9.57 0.44
C ASP A 86 -7.53 -8.12 0.85
N VAL A 87 -6.69 -7.51 1.69
CA VAL A 87 -6.76 -6.07 2.03
C VAL A 87 -6.61 -5.21 0.76
N ILE A 88 -5.60 -5.49 -0.07
CA ILE A 88 -5.38 -4.78 -1.35
C ILE A 88 -6.62 -4.87 -2.24
N GLU A 89 -7.18 -6.07 -2.41
CA GLU A 89 -8.35 -6.29 -3.26
C GLU A 89 -9.57 -5.52 -2.76
N LYS A 90 -9.86 -5.58 -1.45
CA LYS A 90 -11.01 -4.86 -0.88
C LYS A 90 -10.85 -3.35 -0.93
N LEU A 91 -9.66 -2.82 -0.71
CA LEU A 91 -9.38 -1.40 -0.88
C LEU A 91 -9.55 -0.96 -2.34
N LYS A 92 -9.06 -1.75 -3.32
CA LYS A 92 -9.28 -1.51 -4.76
C LYS A 92 -10.76 -1.48 -5.13
N LYS A 93 -11.54 -2.45 -4.64
CA LYS A 93 -13.02 -2.49 -4.83
C LYS A 93 -13.74 -1.26 -4.25
N LYS A 94 -13.11 -0.56 -3.31
CA LYS A 94 -13.60 0.69 -2.71
C LYS A 94 -13.01 1.95 -3.36
N GLY A 95 -12.43 1.84 -4.57
CA GLY A 95 -11.88 2.97 -5.32
C GLY A 95 -10.52 3.45 -4.84
N GLN A 96 -9.86 2.74 -3.92
CA GLN A 96 -8.52 3.08 -3.45
C GLN A 96 -7.43 2.44 -4.33
N ALA A 97 -6.24 3.04 -4.32
CA ALA A 97 -5.08 2.52 -5.06
C ALA A 97 -3.92 2.17 -4.11
N PRO A 98 -4.08 1.15 -3.25
CA PRO A 98 -3.03 0.76 -2.32
C PRO A 98 -1.88 0.03 -3.02
N ILE A 99 -0.72 0.02 -2.38
CA ILE A 99 0.50 -0.64 -2.87
C ILE A 99 0.88 -1.75 -1.89
N LEU A 100 1.24 -2.92 -2.42
CA LEU A 100 1.77 -4.04 -1.63
C LEU A 100 3.30 -4.05 -1.72
N LEU A 101 3.97 -4.13 -0.58
CA LEU A 101 5.39 -4.46 -0.45
C LEU A 101 5.53 -5.81 0.27
N ASP A 102 5.62 -6.90 -0.49
CA ASP A 102 5.85 -8.23 0.06
C ASP A 102 7.34 -8.52 0.17
N GLY A 103 7.77 -8.99 1.35
CA GLY A 103 9.17 -9.21 1.67
C GLY A 103 9.90 -10.14 0.72
N ASP A 104 9.22 -11.18 0.22
CA ASP A 104 9.82 -12.15 -0.69
C ASP A 104 9.88 -11.60 -2.12
N GLU A 105 8.81 -10.92 -2.56
CA GLU A 105 8.76 -10.26 -3.87
C GLU A 105 9.83 -9.17 -3.98
N ILE A 106 9.98 -8.32 -2.96
CA ILE A 106 11.01 -7.28 -2.93
C ILE A 106 12.40 -7.91 -2.89
N ARG A 107 12.65 -8.88 -2.00
CA ARG A 107 13.96 -9.55 -1.89
C ARG A 107 14.40 -10.14 -3.22
N ASN A 108 13.49 -10.75 -3.96
CA ASN A 108 13.75 -11.26 -5.31
C ASN A 108 14.02 -10.11 -6.31
N ALA A 109 13.22 -9.05 -6.30
CA ALA A 109 13.37 -7.92 -7.20
C ALA A 109 14.71 -7.20 -7.06
N ILE A 110 15.20 -7.02 -5.84
CA ILE A 110 16.51 -6.37 -5.57
C ILE A 110 17.67 -7.37 -5.51
N LYS A 111 17.44 -8.65 -5.80
CA LYS A 111 18.42 -9.75 -5.73
C LYS A 111 19.23 -9.75 -4.42
N LEU A 112 18.58 -9.44 -3.30
CA LEU A 112 19.26 -9.37 -2.01
C LEU A 112 19.60 -10.78 -1.51
N THR A 113 20.89 -11.03 -1.33
CA THR A 113 21.42 -12.27 -0.75
C THR A 113 21.64 -12.10 0.76
N GLY A 114 21.63 -13.20 1.52
CA GLY A 114 21.89 -13.19 2.96
C GLY A 114 20.62 -13.26 3.83
N PHE A 115 20.61 -14.22 4.76
CA PHE A 115 19.53 -14.43 5.73
C PHE A 115 20.01 -14.35 7.18
N ASP A 116 21.24 -13.88 7.40
CA ASP A 116 21.76 -13.54 8.72
C ASP A 116 20.99 -12.36 9.34
N GLU A 117 21.26 -12.09 10.62
CA GLU A 117 20.61 -11.03 11.38
C GLU A 117 20.74 -9.65 10.72
N GLU A 118 21.95 -9.24 10.34
CA GLU A 118 22.21 -7.92 9.76
C GLU A 118 21.53 -7.77 8.38
N SER A 119 21.58 -8.81 7.55
CA SER A 119 20.87 -8.85 6.26
C SER A 119 19.36 -8.74 6.44
N ARG A 120 18.78 -9.34 7.50
CA ARG A 120 17.35 -9.21 7.81
C ARG A 120 16.99 -7.81 8.29
N LYS A 121 17.78 -7.24 9.22
CA LYS A 121 17.59 -5.88 9.72
C LYS A 121 17.60 -4.89 8.56
N ARG A 122 18.62 -4.98 7.69
CA ARG A 122 18.76 -4.13 6.49
C ARG A 122 17.60 -4.32 5.51
N HIS A 123 17.17 -5.56 5.26
CA HIS A 123 16.01 -5.82 4.37
C HIS A 123 14.73 -5.16 4.90
N ASN A 124 14.43 -5.36 6.18
CA ASN A 124 13.25 -4.76 6.81
C ASN A 124 13.31 -3.23 6.78
N LEU A 125 14.47 -2.64 7.11
CA LEU A 125 14.68 -1.18 7.04
C LEU A 125 14.52 -0.62 5.64
N ASN A 126 15.06 -1.29 4.61
CA ASN A 126 14.91 -0.87 3.22
C ASN A 126 13.44 -0.86 2.78
N VAL A 127 12.70 -1.93 3.10
CA VAL A 127 11.27 -2.01 2.79
C VAL A 127 10.48 -0.97 3.58
N GLY A 128 10.83 -0.74 4.86
CA GLY A 128 10.24 0.30 5.69
C GLY A 128 10.48 1.71 5.15
N TYR A 129 11.70 2.01 4.70
CA TYR A 129 12.04 3.26 4.03
C TYR A 129 11.24 3.44 2.74
N MET A 130 11.13 2.41 1.90
CA MET A 130 10.27 2.43 0.70
C MET A 130 8.81 2.71 1.06
N ALA A 131 8.30 2.08 2.12
CA ALA A 131 6.94 2.30 2.61
C ALA A 131 6.71 3.75 3.05
N SER A 132 7.65 4.33 3.80
CA SER A 132 7.58 5.73 4.25
C SER A 132 7.56 6.72 3.09
N LEU A 133 8.36 6.49 2.04
CA LEU A 133 8.38 7.34 0.85
C LEU A 133 7.06 7.28 0.07
N LEU A 134 6.46 6.10 -0.04
CA LEU A 134 5.18 5.91 -0.71
C LEU A 134 4.02 6.51 0.09
N GLU A 135 4.03 6.35 1.41
CA GLU A 135 3.09 7.02 2.32
C GLU A 135 3.19 8.55 2.18
N GLY A 136 4.41 9.10 2.17
CA GLY A 136 4.67 10.52 1.94
C GLY A 136 4.16 11.04 0.59
N GLN A 137 3.92 10.16 -0.38
CA GLN A 137 3.29 10.46 -1.68
C GLN A 137 1.77 10.27 -1.68
N GLY A 138 1.16 10.09 -0.52
CA GLY A 138 -0.29 9.96 -0.36
C GLY A 138 -0.82 8.55 -0.61
N LYS A 139 0.02 7.51 -0.49
CA LYS A 139 -0.39 6.12 -0.73
C LYS A 139 -0.73 5.39 0.56
N ILE A 140 -1.65 4.43 0.45
CA ILE A 140 -1.86 3.39 1.45
C ILE A 140 -0.91 2.25 1.09
N VAL A 141 0.02 1.94 1.98
CA VAL A 141 1.05 0.93 1.75
C VAL A 141 0.77 -0.25 2.67
N ILE A 142 0.61 -1.43 2.10
CA ILE A 142 0.49 -2.68 2.85
C ILE A 142 1.83 -3.38 2.76
N VAL A 143 2.47 -3.63 3.90
CA VAL A 143 3.77 -4.30 4.00
C VAL A 143 3.56 -5.68 4.61
N SER A 144 4.18 -6.71 4.03
CA SER A 144 4.17 -8.09 4.54
C SER A 144 5.60 -8.55 4.76
N LEU A 145 6.04 -8.57 6.01
CA LEU A 145 7.39 -8.97 6.41
C LEU A 145 7.36 -9.90 7.62
N ILE A 146 8.42 -10.71 7.80
CA ILE A 146 8.58 -11.42 9.09
C ILE A 146 8.90 -10.39 10.17
N SER A 147 9.88 -9.50 9.93
CA SER A 147 10.31 -8.43 10.84
C SER A 147 10.45 -8.86 12.32
N PRO A 148 11.41 -9.76 12.63
CA PRO A 148 11.50 -10.39 13.94
C PRO A 148 12.06 -9.48 15.05
N TYR A 149 12.67 -8.35 14.72
CA TYR A 149 13.38 -7.49 15.67
C TYR A 149 12.58 -6.23 15.99
N ASP A 150 12.36 -5.97 17.27
CA ASP A 150 11.52 -4.87 17.74
C ASP A 150 12.13 -3.49 17.46
N ASP A 151 13.42 -3.32 17.73
CA ASP A 151 14.18 -2.10 17.45
C ASP A 151 14.02 -1.66 15.97
N ILE A 152 14.04 -2.62 15.05
CA ILE A 152 13.83 -2.34 13.63
C ILE A 152 12.39 -1.92 13.33
N ARG A 153 11.39 -2.57 13.94
CA ARG A 153 9.99 -2.16 13.77
C ARG A 153 9.75 -0.75 14.33
N GLN A 154 10.33 -0.42 15.48
CA GLN A 154 10.26 0.92 16.06
C GLN A 154 10.94 1.98 15.16
N GLN A 155 12.09 1.66 14.56
CA GLN A 155 12.73 2.55 13.60
C GLN A 155 11.84 2.80 12.37
N ILE A 156 11.24 1.75 11.80
CA ILE A 156 10.33 1.88 10.65
C ILE A 156 9.10 2.71 11.05
N ARG A 157 8.51 2.44 12.22
CA ARG A 157 7.38 3.21 12.77
C ARG A 157 7.72 4.69 12.86
N GLY A 158 8.93 5.04 13.32
CA GLY A 158 9.40 6.42 13.41
C GLY A 158 9.63 7.12 12.06
N MET A 159 9.75 6.38 10.95
CA MET A 159 9.87 6.96 9.60
C MET A 159 8.51 7.30 8.98
N CYS A 160 7.42 6.75 9.49
CA CYS A 160 6.08 6.87 8.92
C CYS A 160 5.23 7.90 9.69
N LYS A 161 4.33 8.58 8.99
CA LYS A 161 3.39 9.54 9.61
C LYS A 161 2.22 8.83 10.29
N LYS A 162 1.66 7.80 9.65
CA LYS A 162 0.57 6.96 10.14
C LYS A 162 0.96 5.49 9.94
N PHE A 163 1.50 4.91 10.99
CA PHE A 163 1.92 3.51 11.02
C PHE A 163 0.92 2.66 11.80
N ILE A 164 0.51 1.52 11.23
CA ILE A 164 -0.40 0.55 11.86
C ILE A 164 0.32 -0.79 11.86
N GLU A 165 0.82 -1.21 13.01
CA GLU A 165 1.46 -2.51 13.21
C GLU A 165 0.40 -3.60 13.40
N VAL A 166 0.46 -4.59 12.52
CA VAL A 166 -0.45 -5.73 12.52
C VAL A 166 0.35 -6.97 12.87
N TYR A 167 0.22 -7.41 14.13
CA TYR A 167 0.83 -8.65 14.58
C TYR A 167 -0.05 -9.85 14.20
N VAL A 168 0.44 -10.66 13.27
CA VAL A 168 -0.17 -11.93 12.87
C VAL A 168 0.37 -13.04 13.78
N ASN A 169 -0.22 -13.12 14.97
CA ASN A 169 0.11 -14.00 16.10
C ASN A 169 -0.46 -15.42 15.91
N THR A 170 -0.09 -16.08 14.81
CA THR A 170 -0.45 -17.48 14.59
C THR A 170 0.57 -18.38 15.28
N ASP A 171 0.11 -19.37 16.05
CA ASP A 171 0.97 -20.32 16.74
C ASP A 171 1.97 -20.99 15.79
N ILE A 172 3.20 -21.21 16.26
CA ILE A 172 4.27 -21.77 15.44
C ILE A 172 3.94 -23.18 14.95
N LYS A 173 3.25 -24.01 15.74
CA LYS A 173 2.88 -25.38 15.33
C LYS A 173 1.93 -25.34 14.15
N VAL A 174 0.96 -24.43 14.16
CA VAL A 174 0.05 -24.19 13.02
C VAL A 174 0.82 -23.70 11.81
N CYS A 175 1.80 -22.80 12.00
CA CYS A 175 2.65 -22.33 10.91
C CYS A 175 3.50 -23.46 10.29
N MET A 176 4.04 -24.34 11.12
CA MET A 176 4.83 -25.51 10.74
C MET A 176 3.99 -26.58 10.05
N GLU A 177 2.75 -26.78 10.49
CA GLU A 177 1.81 -27.71 9.86
C GLU A 177 1.46 -27.24 8.44
N ARG A 178 1.18 -25.94 8.28
CA ARG A 178 0.86 -25.34 6.97
C ARG A 178 2.03 -25.35 6.00
N ASP A 179 3.25 -25.09 6.49
CA ASP A 179 4.53 -24.96 5.78
C ASP A 179 4.43 -24.81 4.24
N PRO A 180 3.80 -23.72 3.74
CA PRO A 180 3.42 -23.61 2.33
C PRO A 180 4.61 -23.57 1.37
N LYS A 181 5.82 -23.36 1.89
CA LYS A 181 7.06 -23.27 1.13
C LYS A 181 8.03 -24.42 1.44
N GLY A 182 7.66 -25.36 2.31
CA GLY A 182 8.55 -26.43 2.77
C GLY A 182 9.77 -25.93 3.57
N MET A 183 9.73 -24.70 4.09
CA MET A 183 10.89 -24.05 4.71
C MET A 183 11.07 -24.51 6.16
N TYR A 184 9.98 -24.82 6.88
CA TYR A 184 10.09 -25.38 8.23
C TYR A 184 10.69 -26.79 8.19
N LYS A 185 10.26 -27.63 7.23
CA LYS A 185 10.85 -28.97 7.04
C LYS A 185 12.35 -28.91 6.80
N LYS A 186 12.80 -28.03 5.90
CA LYS A 186 14.22 -27.80 5.61
C LYS A 186 15.00 -27.23 6.79
N ALA A 187 14.41 -26.30 7.55
CA ALA A 187 15.02 -25.74 8.74
C ALA A 187 15.22 -26.81 9.84
N LEU A 188 14.22 -27.66 10.07
CA LEU A 188 14.30 -28.77 11.02
C LEU A 188 15.32 -29.84 10.59
N ALA A 189 15.49 -30.05 9.29
CA ALA A 189 16.53 -30.92 8.74
C ALA A 189 17.94 -30.31 8.79
N GLY A 190 18.08 -29.06 9.24
CA GLY A 190 19.37 -28.36 9.32
C GLY A 190 19.87 -27.77 7.98
N GLU A 191 19.08 -27.87 6.91
CA GLU A 191 19.44 -27.34 5.59
C GLU A 191 19.38 -25.81 5.55
N ILE A 192 18.49 -25.20 6.34
CA ILE A 192 18.36 -23.74 6.48
C ILE A 192 18.80 -23.33 7.88
N LYS A 193 19.93 -22.63 7.93
CA LYS A 193 20.44 -22.01 9.16
C LYS A 193 19.67 -20.73 9.50
N ASP A 194 19.66 -20.40 10.79
CA ASP A 194 19.08 -19.17 11.35
C ASP A 194 17.59 -18.95 11.04
N PHE A 195 16.78 -19.99 10.85
CA PHE A 195 15.37 -19.81 10.48
C PHE A 195 14.55 -19.26 11.64
N THR A 196 13.84 -18.14 11.42
CA THR A 196 13.03 -17.46 12.44
C THR A 196 11.98 -18.38 13.03
N GLY A 197 11.96 -18.49 14.36
CA GLY A 197 11.05 -19.36 15.12
C GLY A 197 11.59 -20.78 15.34
N VAL A 198 12.66 -21.18 14.65
CA VAL A 198 13.31 -22.49 14.84
C VAL A 198 14.71 -22.32 15.43
N SER A 199 15.62 -21.70 14.67
CA SER A 199 17.03 -21.50 15.04
C SER A 199 17.43 -20.03 15.20
N ALA A 200 16.52 -19.09 14.89
CA ALA A 200 16.67 -17.66 15.17
C ALA A 200 15.45 -17.09 15.90
N PRO A 201 15.61 -16.04 16.73
CA PRO A 201 14.53 -15.50 17.53
C PRO A 201 13.46 -14.78 16.68
N TYR A 202 12.26 -14.70 17.25
CA TYR A 202 11.20 -13.77 16.85
C TYR A 202 10.76 -13.04 18.10
N TYR A 203 10.91 -11.71 18.14
CA TYR A 203 10.47 -10.89 19.26
C TYR A 203 9.09 -10.31 18.93
N PRO A 204 8.01 -10.80 19.57
CA PRO A 204 6.65 -10.31 19.30
C PRO A 204 6.53 -8.80 19.55
N PRO A 205 5.72 -8.08 18.76
CA PRO A 205 5.38 -6.68 19.05
C PRO A 205 4.74 -6.53 20.43
N GLN A 206 5.18 -5.53 21.19
CA GLN A 206 4.66 -5.28 22.54
C GLN A 206 3.33 -4.50 22.53
N ASP A 207 3.20 -3.52 21.63
CA ASP A 207 2.00 -2.68 21.52
C ASP A 207 1.56 -2.51 20.04
N PRO A 208 1.15 -3.61 19.36
CA PRO A 208 0.64 -3.52 18.00
C PRO A 208 -0.79 -2.95 17.99
N GLU A 209 -1.10 -2.08 17.02
CA GLU A 209 -2.46 -1.56 16.82
C GLU A 209 -3.49 -2.67 16.53
N ILE A 210 -3.04 -3.77 15.92
CA ILE A 210 -3.90 -4.92 15.59
C ILE A 210 -3.18 -6.23 15.89
N ILE A 211 -3.83 -7.10 16.66
CA ILE A 211 -3.45 -8.51 16.80
C ILE A 211 -4.45 -9.37 16.01
N LEU A 212 -3.93 -10.28 15.22
CA LEU A 212 -4.66 -11.27 14.42
C LEU A 212 -4.15 -12.67 14.75
N ASP A 213 -5.06 -13.60 15.00
CA ASP A 213 -4.72 -15.02 15.10
C ASP A 213 -5.41 -15.77 13.95
N THR A 214 -4.63 -16.27 12.98
CA THR A 214 -5.19 -16.96 11.82
C THR A 214 -5.46 -18.44 12.06
N ALA A 215 -5.23 -18.96 13.27
CA ALA A 215 -5.71 -20.26 13.69
C ALA A 215 -7.22 -20.20 14.02
N THR A 216 -7.69 -19.06 14.53
CA THR A 216 -9.08 -18.88 14.99
C THR A 216 -9.88 -17.91 14.12
N MET A 217 -9.22 -16.96 13.46
CA MET A 217 -9.86 -15.98 12.57
C MET A 217 -9.75 -16.39 11.11
N ASN A 218 -10.82 -16.20 10.36
CA ASN A 218 -10.77 -16.33 8.90
C ASN A 218 -10.21 -15.06 8.22
N ILE A 219 -9.88 -15.19 6.93
CA ILE A 219 -9.29 -14.08 6.13
C ILE A 219 -10.23 -12.86 6.11
N LYS A 220 -11.55 -13.07 6.00
CA LYS A 220 -12.52 -11.95 5.90
C LYS A 220 -12.55 -11.14 7.19
N GLU A 221 -12.51 -11.79 8.35
CA GLU A 221 -12.44 -11.15 9.67
C GLU A 221 -11.15 -10.35 9.84
N CYS A 222 -10.01 -10.98 9.54
CA CYS A 222 -8.69 -10.33 9.59
C CYS A 222 -8.66 -9.04 8.78
N THR A 223 -9.08 -9.13 7.51
CA THR A 223 -9.10 -7.98 6.61
C THR A 223 -10.10 -6.92 7.04
N THR A 224 -11.28 -7.31 7.54
CA THR A 224 -12.29 -6.35 8.02
C THR A 224 -11.75 -5.55 9.20
N LYS A 225 -11.02 -6.21 10.13
CA LYS A 225 -10.38 -5.54 11.26
C LYS A 225 -9.37 -4.50 10.78
N ILE A 226 -8.48 -4.86 9.85
CA ILE A 226 -7.50 -3.93 9.25
C ILE A 226 -8.19 -2.73 8.58
N ILE A 227 -9.19 -2.97 7.73
CA ILE A 227 -9.89 -1.90 7.00
C ILE A 227 -10.64 -0.97 7.96
N ASN A 228 -11.23 -1.50 9.02
CA ASN A 228 -11.93 -0.67 10.00
C ASN A 228 -10.97 0.21 10.81
N THR A 229 -9.78 -0.29 11.16
CA THR A 229 -8.74 0.53 11.80
C THR A 229 -8.25 1.64 10.86
N LEU A 230 -8.12 1.37 9.56
CA LEU A 230 -7.71 2.38 8.57
C LEU A 230 -8.70 3.54 8.40
N LYS A 231 -9.99 3.31 8.66
CA LYS A 231 -11.03 4.35 8.57
C LYS A 231 -10.99 5.35 9.73
N LYS A 232 -10.43 4.96 10.88
CA LYS A 232 -10.27 5.82 12.04
C LYS A 232 -9.10 6.78 11.82
#